data_AF-A0A4Q3J923-F1
#
_entry.id   AF-A0A4Q3J923-F1
#
_cell.length_a   1.000
_cell.length_b   1.000
_cell.length_c   1.000
_cell.angle_alpha   90.00
_cell.angle_beta   90.00
_cell.angle_gamma   90.00
#
_symmetry.space_group_name_H-M   'P 1'
#
loop_
_entity.id
_entity.type
_entity.pdbx_description
1 polymer ?
#
loop_
_entity_poly.entity_id
_entity_poly.type
_entity_poly.pdbx_seq_one_letter_code
_entity_poly.pdbx_strand_id
1 'polypeptide(L)'
;VGVVGRDGRALDGATVAVAVESPVTLEASALSGSTSGAVAEAVAGLDALRPDVGDLELTVSTSPVAGLAVGLEQLVDYPHGCTEQTVSRLVPLLALRDLAGALGVTLPPDVDGASRQAVTRLLDHRSPDGRFGLWPGSRPSPWLTTYAYWGLAEAQRRGLPVDPAVMAEGRAALSDTVAHAPDSPAAAAEACFALDVLAPLPGAAVVHARTVARQLLAAPDALPLFARALLLHALVDLGVDAAERAPLLRSIESSLHVDGATARAVEAGPSLDDQLDSRARTSALVLRALVAAAPAHPLREPLARGLVADRGPKGWRTTQETAWALLALDAYRRTLPPPPSALAARAALGPASLLDVTLAGVEERTARLPMADLVAAAGAPLHIE
;
A
#
# COMPACT_ATOMS: atom_id res chain seq x y z
N VAL A 1 5.24 45.09 30.67
CA VAL A 1 5.59 46.30 31.43
C VAL A 1 7.04 46.61 31.13
N GLY A 2 7.33 47.67 30.38
CA GLY A 2 8.69 47.99 29.94
C GLY A 2 9.56 48.45 31.11
N VAL A 3 10.80 47.93 31.19
CA VAL A 3 11.78 48.32 32.20
C VAL A 3 12.66 49.42 31.61
N VAL A 4 12.71 50.59 32.23
CA VAL A 4 13.54 51.72 31.77
C VAL A 4 14.89 51.66 32.46
N GLY A 5 15.97 51.73 31.68
CA GLY A 5 17.34 51.77 32.21
C GLY A 5 17.62 53.08 32.97
N ARG A 6 18.58 53.06 33.90
CA ARG A 6 18.97 54.23 34.72
C ARG A 6 19.45 55.45 33.91
N ASP A 7 19.71 55.30 32.62
CA ASP A 7 20.14 56.32 31.67
C ASP A 7 19.01 56.89 30.80
N GLY A 8 17.74 56.50 31.04
CA GLY A 8 16.58 57.03 30.35
C GLY A 8 16.38 56.49 28.93
N ARG A 9 17.16 55.51 28.50
CA ARG A 9 16.95 54.79 27.23
C ARG A 9 15.97 53.63 27.45
N ALA A 10 15.06 53.44 26.49
CA ALA A 10 14.17 52.29 26.49
C ALA A 10 15.01 51.02 26.34
N LEU A 11 14.95 50.13 27.34
CA LEU A 11 15.56 48.81 27.25
C LEU A 11 14.48 47.86 26.72
N ASP A 12 14.74 47.30 25.54
CA ASP A 12 13.97 46.19 25.00
C ASP A 12 14.62 44.88 25.43
N GLY A 13 13.81 43.92 25.88
CA GLY A 13 14.27 42.68 26.45
C GLY A 13 13.28 41.57 26.11
N ALA A 14 13.72 40.60 25.33
CA ALA A 14 12.94 39.42 25.00
C ALA A 14 13.47 38.23 25.82
N THR A 15 12.59 37.59 26.58
CA THR A 15 12.85 36.25 27.12
C THR A 15 12.49 35.25 26.05
N VAL A 16 13.50 34.56 25.52
CA VAL A 16 13.31 33.45 24.57
C VAL A 16 13.56 32.15 25.33
N ALA A 17 12.53 31.31 25.42
CA ALA A 17 12.73 29.93 25.86
C ALA A 17 13.45 29.19 24.74
N VAL A 18 14.74 28.88 24.96
CA VAL A 18 15.49 28.00 24.07
C VAL A 18 15.26 26.58 24.57
N ALA A 19 14.57 25.76 23.78
CA ALA A 19 14.46 24.34 24.07
C ALA A 19 15.85 23.71 23.95
N VAL A 20 16.41 23.30 25.08
CA VAL A 20 17.66 22.54 25.13
C VAL A 20 17.27 21.08 24.97
N GLU A 21 17.39 20.56 23.74
CA GLU A 21 17.22 19.13 23.50
C GLU A 21 18.49 18.40 23.93
N SER A 22 18.33 17.37 24.76
CA SER A 22 19.44 16.49 25.11
C SER A 22 19.92 15.79 23.83
N PRO A 23 21.22 15.73 23.53
CA PRO A 23 21.73 14.99 22.38
C PRO A 23 21.62 13.49 22.68
N VAL A 24 20.42 12.95 22.52
CA VAL A 24 20.12 11.53 22.61
C VAL A 24 19.97 10.96 21.22
N THR A 25 20.62 9.84 20.96
CA THR A 25 20.27 9.00 19.82
C THR A 25 19.06 8.18 20.23
N LEU A 26 17.91 8.43 19.61
CA LEU A 26 16.74 7.57 19.78
C LEU A 26 16.92 6.34 18.87
N GLU A 27 16.89 5.17 19.48
CA GLU A 27 16.77 3.90 18.77
C GLU A 27 15.34 3.41 18.90
N ALA A 28 14.74 3.01 17.77
CA ALA A 28 13.41 2.43 17.73
C ALA A 28 13.51 0.99 17.23
N SER A 29 12.95 0.05 17.99
CA SER A 29 12.78 -1.33 17.58
C SER A 29 11.29 -1.67 17.64
N ALA A 30 10.80 -2.39 16.64
CA ALA A 30 9.41 -2.79 16.55
C ALA A 30 9.31 -4.29 16.35
N LEU A 31 8.48 -4.93 17.17
CA LEU A 31 8.09 -6.32 17.01
C LEU A 31 6.58 -6.37 16.74
N SER A 32 6.16 -7.31 15.90
CA SER A 32 4.74 -7.51 15.61
C SER A 32 4.48 -8.95 15.23
N GLY A 33 3.31 -9.47 15.59
CA GLY A 33 2.88 -10.82 15.29
C GLY A 33 1.37 -10.93 15.25
N SER A 34 0.88 -12.10 14.88
CA SER A 34 -0.51 -12.49 15.00
C SER A 34 -0.61 -13.77 15.83
N THR A 35 -1.64 -13.86 16.67
CA THR A 35 -1.87 -15.01 17.55
C THR A 35 -3.36 -15.28 17.69
N SER A 36 -3.72 -16.53 17.95
CA SER A 36 -5.07 -16.96 18.33
C SER A 36 -5.17 -17.35 19.82
N GLY A 37 -4.11 -17.11 20.58
CA GLY A 37 -4.01 -17.35 22.02
C GLY A 37 -2.86 -16.55 22.63
N ALA A 38 -2.18 -17.10 23.63
CA ALA A 38 -1.13 -16.37 24.33
C ALA A 38 0.23 -16.38 23.62
N VAL A 39 0.92 -15.25 23.63
CA VAL A 39 2.32 -15.07 23.22
C VAL A 39 3.11 -14.38 24.33
N ALA A 40 4.40 -14.68 24.41
CA ALA A 40 5.32 -14.03 25.33
C ALA A 40 6.55 -13.55 24.55
N GLU A 41 6.86 -12.26 24.65
CA GLU A 41 7.98 -11.64 23.97
C GLU A 41 9.01 -11.15 24.98
N ALA A 42 10.28 -11.43 24.71
CA ALA A 42 11.37 -10.99 25.56
C ALA A 42 11.70 -9.52 25.24
N VAL A 43 11.59 -8.64 26.24
CA VAL A 43 12.11 -7.27 26.15
C VAL A 43 13.49 -7.24 26.79
N ALA A 44 14.53 -7.21 25.97
CA ALA A 44 15.93 -7.33 26.38
C ALA A 44 16.76 -6.13 25.94
N GLY A 45 17.97 -5.99 26.50
CA GLY A 45 18.91 -4.92 26.13
C GLY A 45 18.60 -3.55 26.76
N LEU A 46 17.84 -3.53 27.85
CA LEU A 46 17.41 -2.29 28.51
C LEU A 46 18.49 -1.67 29.42
N ASP A 47 19.55 -2.41 29.75
CA ASP A 47 20.54 -2.04 30.78
C ASP A 47 21.32 -0.76 30.46
N ALA A 48 21.47 -0.43 29.17
CA ALA A 48 22.18 0.75 28.68
C ALA A 48 21.25 1.93 28.35
N LEU A 49 19.93 1.75 28.48
CA LEU A 49 18.95 2.77 28.13
C LEU A 49 18.72 3.74 29.29
N ARG A 50 18.44 5.00 28.97
CA ARG A 50 18.10 5.98 30.02
C ARG A 50 16.61 5.91 30.35
N PRO A 51 16.21 5.90 31.63
CA PRO A 51 14.81 5.79 32.04
C PRO A 51 13.96 7.05 31.74
N ASP A 52 14.59 8.20 31.46
CA ASP A 52 13.91 9.48 31.27
C ASP A 52 13.43 9.74 29.83
N VAL A 53 13.85 8.92 28.86
CA VAL A 53 13.57 9.16 27.43
C VAL A 53 13.08 7.89 26.75
N GLY A 54 11.95 7.99 26.05
CA GLY A 54 11.34 6.91 25.27
C GLY A 54 10.14 6.26 25.94
N ASP A 55 9.54 5.31 25.24
CA ASP A 55 8.43 4.50 25.72
C ASP A 55 8.41 3.13 25.02
N LEU A 56 7.68 2.18 25.60
CA LEU A 56 7.19 1.00 24.92
C LEU A 56 5.75 1.28 24.50
N GLU A 57 5.48 1.22 23.19
CA GLU A 57 4.13 1.26 22.65
C GLU A 57 3.68 -0.16 22.29
N LEU A 58 2.53 -0.58 22.82
CA LEU A 58 1.86 -1.84 22.46
C LEU A 58 0.52 -1.52 21.82
N THR A 59 0.33 -1.96 20.58
CA THR A 59 -0.95 -1.89 19.89
C THR A 59 -1.50 -3.29 19.66
N VAL A 60 -2.74 -3.53 20.12
CA VAL A 60 -3.48 -4.77 19.89
C VAL A 60 -4.66 -4.47 18.99
N SER A 61 -4.91 -5.34 18.01
CA SER A 61 -5.94 -5.13 16.99
C SER A 61 -6.63 -6.43 16.61
N THR A 62 -7.90 -6.34 16.26
CA THR A 62 -8.68 -7.44 15.67
C THR A 62 -8.35 -7.72 14.20
N SER A 63 -7.56 -6.84 13.56
CA SER A 63 -7.22 -6.91 12.14
C SER A 63 -5.84 -6.29 11.85
N PRO A 64 -4.97 -6.93 11.06
CA PRO A 64 -3.66 -6.35 10.69
C PRO A 64 -3.78 -5.15 9.73
N VAL A 65 -4.99 -4.84 9.28
CA VAL A 65 -5.31 -3.62 8.52
C VAL A 65 -6.12 -2.62 9.33
N ALA A 66 -6.27 -2.81 10.64
CA ALA A 66 -6.77 -1.74 11.51
C ALA A 66 -5.79 -0.55 11.49
N GLY A 67 -6.32 0.65 11.73
CA GLY A 67 -5.53 1.87 11.65
C GLY A 67 -5.26 2.37 10.23
N LEU A 68 -5.65 1.66 9.17
CA LEU A 68 -5.57 2.13 7.76
C LEU A 68 -6.42 3.36 7.45
N ALA A 69 -7.34 3.73 8.33
CA ALA A 69 -8.22 4.88 8.18
C ALA A 69 -7.48 6.21 8.02
N VAL A 70 -6.33 6.36 8.69
CA VAL A 70 -5.53 7.58 8.68
C VAL A 70 -4.83 7.73 7.32
N GLY A 71 -5.10 8.85 6.63
CA GLY A 71 -4.51 9.19 5.32
C GLY A 71 -5.40 8.99 4.11
N LEU A 72 -6.65 8.55 4.27
CA LEU A 72 -7.59 8.43 3.15
C LEU A 72 -8.20 9.77 2.73
N GLU A 73 -8.05 10.80 3.55
CA GLU A 73 -8.50 12.17 3.30
C GLU A 73 -7.87 12.78 2.02
N GLN A 74 -6.62 12.42 1.70
CA GLN A 74 -5.94 12.87 0.48
C GLN A 74 -6.63 12.41 -0.81
N LEU A 75 -7.43 11.34 -0.75
CA LEU A 75 -8.17 10.81 -1.89
C LEU A 75 -9.42 11.63 -2.20
N VAL A 76 -9.89 12.41 -1.23
CA VAL A 76 -11.10 13.24 -1.35
C VAL A 76 -10.72 14.63 -1.84
N ASP A 77 -9.68 15.22 -1.27
CA ASP A 77 -9.24 16.59 -1.55
C ASP A 77 -7.88 16.61 -2.26
N TYR A 78 -7.89 16.49 -3.59
CA TYR A 78 -6.70 16.73 -4.41
C TYR A 78 -7.03 17.57 -5.66
N PRO A 79 -6.43 18.77 -5.83
CA PRO A 79 -6.88 19.79 -6.80
C PRO A 79 -6.35 19.62 -8.23
N HIS A 80 -5.98 18.41 -8.64
CA HIS A 80 -5.42 18.16 -9.96
C HIS A 80 -6.13 16.99 -10.66
N GLY A 81 -6.05 16.93 -11.98
CA GLY A 81 -6.83 15.96 -12.73
C GLY A 81 -6.27 15.64 -14.09
N CYS A 82 -4.98 15.31 -14.15
CA CYS A 82 -4.40 14.49 -15.23
C CYS A 82 -5.08 13.12 -15.27
N THR A 83 -4.83 12.34 -16.32
CA THR A 83 -5.26 10.92 -16.42
C THR A 83 -4.76 10.11 -15.23
N GLU A 84 -3.46 10.19 -14.92
CA GLU A 84 -2.85 9.52 -13.77
C GLU A 84 -3.62 9.83 -12.48
N GLN A 85 -3.80 11.10 -12.18
CA GLN A 85 -4.41 11.52 -10.92
C GLN A 85 -5.89 11.18 -10.85
N THR A 86 -6.60 11.26 -11.97
CA THR A 86 -8.02 10.89 -12.05
C THR A 86 -8.21 9.41 -11.76
N VAL A 87 -7.39 8.54 -12.36
CA VAL A 87 -7.39 7.09 -12.06
C VAL A 87 -6.95 6.83 -10.62
N SER A 88 -5.87 7.49 -10.18
CA SER A 88 -5.32 7.38 -8.82
C SER A 88 -6.22 7.95 -7.74
N ARG A 89 -7.33 8.59 -8.10
CA ARG A 89 -8.40 9.01 -7.20
C ARG A 89 -9.59 8.06 -7.28
N LEU A 90 -10.00 7.72 -8.51
CA LEU A 90 -11.10 6.80 -8.77
C LEU A 90 -10.89 5.45 -8.08
N VAL A 91 -9.76 4.79 -8.34
CA VAL A 91 -9.51 3.42 -7.87
C VAL A 91 -9.48 3.31 -6.33
N PRO A 92 -8.74 4.16 -5.60
CA PRO A 92 -8.82 4.15 -4.14
C PRO A 92 -10.23 4.40 -3.60
N LEU A 93 -10.96 5.38 -4.14
CA LEU A 93 -12.33 5.70 -3.67
C LEU A 93 -13.26 4.49 -3.83
N LEU A 94 -13.13 3.80 -4.96
CA LEU A 94 -13.83 2.55 -5.25
C LEU A 94 -13.45 1.43 -4.26
N ALA A 95 -12.16 1.27 -3.96
CA ALA A 95 -11.69 0.29 -2.99
C ALA A 95 -12.17 0.63 -1.57
N LEU A 96 -12.10 1.91 -1.17
CA LEU A 96 -12.60 2.41 0.10
C LEU A 96 -14.08 2.08 0.30
N ARG A 97 -14.90 2.24 -0.75
CA ARG A 97 -16.33 1.96 -0.67
C ARG A 97 -16.60 0.52 -0.20
N ASP A 98 -15.79 -0.43 -0.66
CA ASP A 98 -15.91 -1.84 -0.29
C ASP A 98 -15.24 -2.13 1.07
N LEU A 99 -14.22 -1.35 1.41
CA LEU A 99 -13.39 -1.53 2.61
C LEU A 99 -13.89 -0.79 3.84
N ALA A 100 -14.75 0.21 3.70
CA ALA A 100 -15.08 1.17 4.76
C ALA A 100 -15.50 0.48 6.05
N GLY A 101 -16.44 -0.47 5.98
CA GLY A 101 -16.87 -1.25 7.14
C GLY A 101 -15.76 -2.16 7.69
N ALA A 102 -14.91 -2.70 6.83
CA ALA A 102 -13.78 -3.55 7.22
C ALA A 102 -12.55 -2.77 7.73
N LEU A 103 -12.54 -1.44 7.61
CA LEU A 103 -11.48 -0.57 8.08
C LEU A 103 -11.94 0.40 9.18
N GLY A 104 -13.24 0.38 9.54
CA GLY A 104 -13.82 1.37 10.45
C GLY A 104 -13.77 2.81 9.91
N VAL A 105 -13.73 2.96 8.58
CA VAL A 105 -13.57 4.26 7.91
C VAL A 105 -14.93 4.86 7.60
N THR A 106 -15.10 6.14 7.93
CA THR A 106 -16.25 6.90 7.44
C THR A 106 -15.99 7.35 6.01
N LEU A 107 -16.86 6.92 5.09
CA LEU A 107 -16.79 7.34 3.69
C LEU A 107 -17.19 8.81 3.53
N PRO A 108 -16.66 9.50 2.50
CA PRO A 108 -17.20 10.77 2.04
C PRO A 108 -18.72 10.68 1.77
N PRO A 109 -19.48 11.78 1.95
CA PRO A 109 -20.94 11.75 1.77
C PRO A 109 -21.43 11.33 0.39
N ASP A 110 -20.65 11.57 -0.68
CA ASP A 110 -21.01 11.25 -2.07
C ASP A 110 -19.85 10.57 -2.83
N VAL A 111 -19.41 9.40 -2.34
CA VAL A 111 -18.39 8.59 -3.03
C VAL A 111 -18.81 8.23 -4.45
N ASP A 112 -20.07 7.78 -4.63
CA ASP A 112 -20.54 7.33 -5.94
C ASP A 112 -20.61 8.49 -6.96
N GLY A 113 -21.03 9.69 -6.53
CA GLY A 113 -20.98 10.89 -7.37
C GLY A 113 -19.56 11.29 -7.74
N ALA A 114 -18.64 11.30 -6.78
CA ALA A 114 -17.22 11.57 -7.03
C ALA A 114 -16.60 10.55 -8.00
N SER A 115 -16.92 9.27 -7.86
CA SER A 115 -16.45 8.21 -8.75
C SER A 115 -17.03 8.36 -10.17
N ARG A 116 -18.33 8.70 -10.32
CA ARG A 116 -18.92 8.98 -11.65
C ARG A 116 -18.29 10.21 -12.32
N GLN A 117 -17.99 11.24 -11.55
CA GLN A 117 -17.31 12.43 -12.07
C GLN A 117 -15.89 12.10 -12.53
N ALA A 118 -15.16 11.27 -11.79
CA ALA A 118 -13.82 10.82 -12.17
C ALA A 118 -13.86 9.97 -13.45
N VAL A 119 -14.83 9.07 -13.60
CA VAL A 119 -15.04 8.32 -14.87
C VAL A 119 -15.30 9.27 -16.03
N THR A 120 -16.21 10.24 -15.86
CA THR A 120 -16.52 11.23 -16.91
C THR A 120 -15.27 12.01 -17.33
N ARG A 121 -14.55 12.56 -16.35
CA ARG A 121 -13.31 13.31 -16.59
C ARG A 121 -12.25 12.46 -17.28
N LEU A 122 -12.10 11.20 -16.88
CA LEU A 122 -11.14 10.29 -17.49
C LEU A 122 -11.48 10.09 -18.98
N LEU A 123 -12.76 9.92 -19.32
CA LEU A 123 -13.20 9.77 -20.71
C LEU A 123 -12.95 11.02 -21.57
N ASP A 124 -12.93 12.22 -20.98
CA ASP A 124 -12.55 13.47 -21.68
C ASP A 124 -11.07 13.48 -22.13
N HIS A 125 -10.23 12.64 -21.53
CA HIS A 125 -8.81 12.51 -21.87
C HIS A 125 -8.56 11.45 -22.95
N ARG A 126 -9.60 10.73 -23.37
CA ARG A 126 -9.53 9.69 -24.41
C ARG A 126 -9.42 10.34 -25.78
N SER A 127 -8.46 9.91 -26.59
CA SER A 127 -8.33 10.31 -27.99
C SER A 127 -9.34 9.56 -28.88
N PRO A 128 -9.60 10.02 -30.13
CA PRO A 128 -10.56 9.37 -31.03
C PRO A 128 -10.25 7.91 -31.36
N ASP A 129 -9.00 7.48 -31.24
CA ASP A 129 -8.53 6.10 -31.41
C ASP A 129 -8.60 5.25 -30.12
N GLY A 130 -9.25 5.76 -29.07
CA GLY A 130 -9.48 5.02 -27.83
C GLY A 130 -8.27 4.95 -26.89
N ARG A 131 -7.21 5.72 -27.16
CA ARG A 131 -6.00 5.79 -26.31
C ARG A 131 -6.08 6.96 -25.34
N PHE A 132 -5.17 7.01 -24.36
CA PHE A 132 -5.14 8.07 -23.35
C PHE A 132 -3.78 8.76 -23.29
N GLY A 133 -3.83 10.10 -23.30
CA GLY A 133 -2.70 10.96 -22.95
C GLY A 133 -2.75 11.39 -21.48
N LEU A 134 -1.83 12.25 -21.05
CA LEU A 134 -1.81 12.80 -19.70
C LEU A 134 -2.94 13.82 -19.45
N TRP A 135 -3.24 14.62 -20.48
CA TRP A 135 -4.26 15.67 -20.54
C TRP A 135 -5.15 15.52 -21.78
N PRO A 136 -6.33 16.15 -21.83
CA PRO A 136 -7.11 16.26 -23.06
C PRO A 136 -6.27 16.80 -24.22
N GLY A 137 -6.26 16.09 -25.35
CA GLY A 137 -5.51 16.46 -26.55
C GLY A 137 -3.98 16.24 -26.47
N SER A 138 -3.45 15.74 -25.35
CA SER A 138 -2.03 15.37 -25.27
C SER A 138 -1.73 14.06 -26.01
N ARG A 139 -0.45 13.86 -26.37
CA ARG A 139 -0.01 12.62 -27.05
C ARG A 139 -0.35 11.40 -26.19
N PRO A 140 -1.05 10.39 -26.73
CA PRO A 140 -1.30 9.16 -26.00
C PRO A 140 -0.02 8.39 -25.69
N SER A 141 -0.03 7.67 -24.56
CA SER A 141 1.04 6.76 -24.14
C SER A 141 0.43 5.37 -23.87
N PRO A 142 1.12 4.26 -24.23
CA PRO A 142 0.66 2.92 -23.89
C PRO A 142 0.47 2.75 -22.38
N TRP A 143 1.41 3.22 -21.55
CA TRP A 143 1.32 3.14 -20.10
C TRP A 143 0.06 3.84 -19.54
N LEU A 144 -0.20 5.08 -19.95
CA LEU A 144 -1.38 5.84 -19.52
C LEU A 144 -2.68 5.25 -20.05
N THR A 145 -2.65 4.69 -21.26
CA THR A 145 -3.79 3.97 -21.84
C THR A 145 -4.14 2.75 -20.99
N THR A 146 -3.14 1.94 -20.63
CA THR A 146 -3.33 0.80 -19.71
C THR A 146 -3.82 1.25 -18.34
N TYR A 147 -3.25 2.31 -17.79
CA TYR A 147 -3.66 2.84 -16.49
C TYR A 147 -5.11 3.34 -16.49
N ALA A 148 -5.54 4.03 -17.54
CA ALA A 148 -6.92 4.48 -17.72
C ALA A 148 -7.89 3.30 -17.81
N TYR A 149 -7.58 2.29 -18.64
CA TYR A 149 -8.45 1.12 -18.77
C TYR A 149 -8.47 0.25 -17.53
N TRP A 150 -7.38 0.17 -16.77
CA TRP A 150 -7.38 -0.43 -15.44
C TRP A 150 -8.38 0.26 -14.51
N GLY A 151 -8.37 1.60 -14.43
CA GLY A 151 -9.33 2.37 -13.64
C GLY A 151 -10.79 2.21 -14.08
N LEU A 152 -11.03 2.20 -15.40
CA LEU A 152 -12.37 1.96 -15.96
C LEU A 152 -12.86 0.53 -15.70
N ALA A 153 -11.98 -0.47 -15.82
CA ALA A 153 -12.31 -1.86 -15.48
C ALA A 153 -12.67 -1.99 -14.00
N GLU A 154 -11.92 -1.33 -13.12
CA GLU A 154 -12.17 -1.34 -11.68
C GLU A 154 -13.50 -0.66 -11.31
N ALA A 155 -13.86 0.41 -12.03
CA ALA A 155 -15.17 1.06 -11.93
C ALA A 155 -16.30 0.14 -12.40
N GLN A 156 -16.16 -0.47 -13.58
CA GLN A 156 -17.14 -1.40 -14.14
C GLN A 156 -17.37 -2.61 -13.21
N ARG A 157 -16.30 -3.21 -12.69
CA ARG A 157 -16.35 -4.35 -11.76
C ARG A 157 -17.14 -4.03 -10.48
N ARG A 158 -17.17 -2.75 -10.10
CA ARG A 158 -17.89 -2.20 -8.94
C ARG A 158 -19.24 -1.59 -9.27
N GLY A 159 -19.78 -1.87 -10.45
CA GLY A 159 -21.13 -1.48 -10.83
C GLY A 159 -21.26 0.00 -11.21
N LEU A 160 -20.17 0.72 -11.46
CA LEU A 160 -20.28 2.03 -12.10
C LEU A 160 -20.57 1.87 -13.60
N PRO A 161 -21.42 2.75 -14.16
CA PRO A 161 -21.71 2.70 -15.58
C PRO A 161 -20.47 3.09 -16.38
N VAL A 162 -19.96 2.14 -17.17
CA VAL A 162 -18.93 2.37 -18.18
C VAL A 162 -19.44 1.76 -19.48
N ASP A 163 -19.41 2.54 -20.56
CA ASP A 163 -19.92 2.11 -21.87
C ASP A 163 -19.20 0.83 -22.34
N PRO A 164 -19.93 -0.26 -22.66
CA PRO A 164 -19.34 -1.47 -23.20
C PRO A 164 -18.49 -1.28 -24.47
N ALA A 165 -18.81 -0.28 -25.30
CA ALA A 165 -18.03 0.07 -26.49
C ALA A 165 -16.65 0.62 -26.11
N VAL A 166 -16.59 1.51 -25.11
CA VAL A 166 -15.31 2.01 -24.56
C VAL A 166 -14.46 0.86 -24.02
N MET A 167 -15.08 -0.08 -23.28
CA MET A 167 -14.35 -1.25 -22.79
C MET A 167 -13.89 -2.19 -23.92
N ALA A 168 -14.63 -2.27 -25.02
CA ALA A 168 -14.23 -3.05 -26.20
C ALA A 168 -13.03 -2.43 -26.93
N GLU A 169 -13.02 -1.11 -27.11
CA GLU A 169 -11.87 -0.38 -27.64
C GLU A 169 -10.65 -0.55 -26.75
N GLY A 170 -10.82 -0.50 -25.42
CA GLY A 170 -9.73 -0.74 -24.49
C GLY A 170 -9.12 -2.12 -24.62
N ARG A 171 -9.94 -3.16 -24.72
CA ARG A 171 -9.43 -4.51 -24.99
C ARG A 171 -8.62 -4.56 -26.28
N ALA A 172 -9.04 -3.86 -27.33
CA ALA A 172 -8.30 -3.80 -28.59
C ALA A 172 -6.97 -3.05 -28.42
N ALA A 173 -6.97 -1.90 -27.75
CA ALA A 173 -5.76 -1.11 -27.50
C ALA A 173 -4.73 -1.87 -26.65
N LEU A 174 -5.16 -2.55 -25.59
CA LEU A 174 -4.28 -3.38 -24.75
C LEU A 174 -3.79 -4.62 -25.51
N SER A 175 -4.62 -5.21 -26.37
CA SER A 175 -4.21 -6.33 -27.22
C SER A 175 -3.12 -5.90 -28.21
N ASP A 176 -3.20 -4.68 -28.75
CA ASP A 176 -2.16 -4.08 -29.59
C ASP A 176 -0.85 -3.85 -28.82
N THR A 177 -0.92 -3.38 -27.57
CA THR A 177 0.26 -3.23 -26.69
C THR A 177 1.01 -4.56 -26.51
N VAL A 178 0.30 -5.68 -26.43
CA VAL A 178 0.91 -7.02 -26.26
C VAL A 178 1.07 -7.77 -27.59
N ALA A 179 0.79 -7.14 -28.74
CA ALA A 179 0.87 -7.83 -30.04
C ALA A 179 2.31 -8.09 -30.49
N HIS A 180 3.26 -7.28 -30.03
CA HIS A 180 4.65 -7.33 -30.44
C HIS A 180 5.55 -7.72 -29.26
N ALA A 181 6.65 -8.40 -29.57
CA ALA A 181 7.69 -8.65 -28.57
C ALA A 181 8.30 -7.30 -28.13
N PRO A 182 8.40 -7.03 -26.82
CA PRO A 182 8.98 -5.78 -26.36
C PRO A 182 10.47 -5.72 -26.70
N ASP A 183 10.93 -4.54 -27.10
CA ASP A 183 12.30 -4.25 -27.51
C ASP A 183 13.14 -3.55 -26.41
N SER A 184 12.51 -3.21 -25.29
CA SER A 184 13.10 -2.48 -24.18
C SER A 184 12.46 -2.89 -22.83
N PRO A 185 13.14 -2.67 -21.69
CA PRO A 185 12.55 -2.92 -20.37
C PRO A 185 11.26 -2.13 -20.12
N ALA A 186 11.18 -0.89 -20.63
CA ALA A 186 9.98 -0.07 -20.54
C ALA A 186 8.81 -0.67 -21.33
N ALA A 187 9.03 -1.07 -22.58
CA ALA A 187 8.01 -1.75 -23.39
C ALA A 187 7.59 -3.10 -22.76
N ALA A 188 8.53 -3.82 -22.14
CA ALA A 188 8.23 -5.07 -21.46
C ALA A 188 7.36 -4.84 -20.20
N ALA A 189 7.63 -3.78 -19.45
CA ALA A 189 6.81 -3.37 -18.31
C ALA A 189 5.40 -2.93 -18.74
N GLU A 190 5.27 -2.21 -19.86
CA GLU A 190 3.97 -1.88 -20.47
C GLU A 190 3.19 -3.13 -20.86
N ALA A 191 3.85 -4.10 -21.50
CA ALA A 191 3.23 -5.37 -21.84
C ALA A 191 2.77 -6.13 -20.59
N CYS A 192 3.59 -6.19 -19.53
CA CYS A 192 3.21 -6.83 -18.27
C CYS A 192 1.96 -6.18 -17.65
N PHE A 193 1.88 -4.84 -17.67
CA PHE A 193 0.71 -4.15 -17.15
C PHE A 193 -0.52 -4.36 -18.02
N ALA A 194 -0.39 -4.32 -19.35
CA ALA A 194 -1.50 -4.58 -20.26
C ALA A 194 -2.03 -6.01 -20.10
N LEU A 195 -1.15 -7.00 -19.91
CA LEU A 195 -1.52 -8.39 -19.60
C LEU A 195 -2.30 -8.49 -18.29
N ASP A 196 -1.84 -7.81 -17.23
CA ASP A 196 -2.50 -7.78 -15.93
C ASP A 196 -3.94 -7.23 -15.99
N VAL A 197 -4.16 -6.20 -16.82
CA VAL A 197 -5.50 -5.62 -17.03
C VAL A 197 -6.37 -6.49 -17.94
N LEU A 198 -5.79 -7.16 -18.92
CA LEU A 198 -6.50 -8.05 -19.86
C LEU A 198 -6.89 -9.38 -19.24
N ALA A 199 -6.06 -9.95 -18.37
CA ALA A 199 -6.22 -11.28 -17.80
C ALA A 199 -7.60 -11.55 -17.17
N PRO A 200 -8.19 -10.64 -16.36
CA PRO A 200 -9.51 -10.87 -15.78
C PRO A 200 -10.68 -10.64 -16.75
N LEU A 201 -10.43 -10.13 -17.97
CA LEU A 201 -11.48 -9.80 -18.93
C LEU A 201 -11.85 -11.02 -19.80
N PRO A 202 -13.14 -11.22 -20.14
CA PRO A 202 -13.55 -12.32 -20.99
C PRO A 202 -13.20 -12.07 -22.47
N GLY A 203 -12.91 -13.14 -23.23
CA GLY A 203 -12.84 -13.12 -24.70
C GLY A 203 -11.57 -13.71 -25.31
N ALA A 204 -11.47 -13.66 -26.64
CA ALA A 204 -10.37 -14.26 -27.41
C ALA A 204 -8.99 -13.63 -27.13
N ALA A 205 -8.96 -12.37 -26.67
CA ALA A 205 -7.74 -11.66 -26.28
C ALA A 205 -6.93 -12.39 -25.18
N VAL A 206 -7.61 -13.19 -24.35
CA VAL A 206 -7.01 -13.98 -23.26
C VAL A 206 -6.05 -15.05 -23.78
N VAL A 207 -6.33 -15.66 -24.93
CA VAL A 207 -5.47 -16.71 -25.51
C VAL A 207 -4.14 -16.12 -25.97
N HIS A 208 -4.19 -14.99 -26.69
CA HIS A 208 -2.99 -14.27 -27.11
C HIS A 208 -2.21 -13.74 -25.89
N ALA A 209 -2.90 -13.15 -24.92
CA ALA A 209 -2.31 -12.68 -23.67
C ALA A 209 -1.53 -13.81 -22.94
N ARG A 210 -2.09 -15.03 -22.87
CA ARG A 210 -1.40 -16.18 -22.29
C ARG A 210 -0.10 -16.54 -23.01
N THR A 211 -0.09 -16.49 -24.35
CA THR A 211 1.12 -16.76 -25.14
C THR A 211 2.21 -15.73 -24.85
N VAL A 212 1.86 -14.45 -24.85
CA VAL A 212 2.82 -13.36 -24.60
C VAL A 212 3.32 -13.39 -23.16
N ALA A 213 2.44 -13.66 -22.19
CA ALA A 213 2.82 -13.81 -20.78
C ALA A 213 3.87 -14.92 -20.59
N ARG A 214 3.72 -16.05 -21.29
CA ARG A 214 4.71 -17.14 -21.28
C ARG A 214 6.04 -16.78 -21.94
N GLN A 215 6.02 -15.95 -22.98
CA GLN A 215 7.25 -15.43 -23.59
C GLN A 215 8.03 -14.55 -22.61
N LEU A 216 7.34 -13.64 -21.91
CA LEU A 216 7.95 -12.79 -20.88
C LEU A 216 8.44 -13.60 -19.68
N LEU A 217 7.73 -14.68 -19.32
CA LEU A 217 8.12 -15.61 -18.27
C LEU A 217 9.44 -16.35 -18.56
N ALA A 218 9.86 -16.46 -19.82
CA ALA A 218 11.11 -17.12 -20.19
C ALA A 218 12.36 -16.30 -19.82
N ALA A 219 12.23 -14.99 -19.60
CA ALA A 219 13.33 -14.09 -19.25
C ALA A 219 12.91 -13.08 -18.18
N PRO A 220 12.50 -13.54 -16.98
CA PRO A 220 11.91 -12.67 -15.96
C PRO A 220 12.92 -11.68 -15.38
N ASP A 221 14.22 -12.02 -15.38
CA ASP A 221 15.27 -11.18 -14.82
C ASP A 221 15.58 -9.94 -15.67
N ALA A 222 15.11 -9.90 -16.92
CA ALA A 222 15.18 -8.71 -17.78
C ALA A 222 14.08 -7.68 -17.46
N LEU A 223 13.08 -8.06 -16.66
CA LEU A 223 11.98 -7.19 -16.26
C LEU A 223 12.33 -6.44 -14.97
N PRO A 224 11.90 -5.17 -14.82
CA PRO A 224 11.86 -4.54 -13.50
C PRO A 224 10.92 -5.31 -12.56
N LEU A 225 11.20 -5.28 -11.26
CA LEU A 225 10.50 -6.03 -10.22
C LEU A 225 8.99 -5.72 -10.21
N PHE A 226 8.60 -4.46 -10.37
CA PHE A 226 7.17 -4.14 -10.46
C PHE A 226 6.49 -4.82 -11.67
N ALA A 227 7.18 -4.95 -12.80
CA ALA A 227 6.67 -5.66 -13.98
C ALA A 227 6.64 -7.17 -13.76
N ARG A 228 7.62 -7.75 -13.05
CA ARG A 228 7.57 -9.15 -12.61
C ARG A 228 6.33 -9.42 -11.75
N ALA A 229 6.01 -8.51 -10.83
CA ALA A 229 4.83 -8.62 -9.99
C ALA A 229 3.53 -8.57 -10.81
N LEU A 230 3.40 -7.60 -11.73
CA LEU A 230 2.27 -7.51 -12.66
C LEU A 230 2.13 -8.78 -13.51
N LEU A 231 3.25 -9.30 -14.05
CA LEU A 231 3.26 -10.54 -14.81
C LEU A 231 2.83 -11.74 -13.97
N LEU A 232 3.32 -11.88 -12.73
CA LEU A 232 2.94 -12.96 -11.84
C LEU A 232 1.44 -12.93 -11.55
N HIS A 233 0.89 -11.74 -11.27
CA HIS A 233 -0.55 -11.57 -11.05
C HIS A 233 -1.35 -11.94 -12.30
N ALA A 234 -0.95 -11.43 -13.47
CA ALA A 234 -1.57 -11.77 -14.75
C ALA A 234 -1.54 -13.29 -15.01
N LEU A 235 -0.43 -13.97 -14.75
CA LEU A 235 -0.28 -15.42 -14.95
C LEU A 235 -1.24 -16.22 -14.06
N VAL A 236 -1.53 -15.77 -12.84
CA VAL A 236 -2.53 -16.37 -11.96
C VAL A 236 -3.92 -16.26 -12.58
N ASP A 237 -4.32 -15.05 -12.98
CA ASP A 237 -5.64 -14.81 -13.58
C ASP A 237 -5.82 -15.50 -14.94
N LEU A 238 -4.73 -15.64 -15.70
CA LEU A 238 -4.69 -16.40 -16.95
C LEU A 238 -4.73 -17.91 -16.73
N GLY A 239 -4.67 -18.40 -15.48
CA GLY A 239 -4.71 -19.82 -15.15
C GLY A 239 -3.45 -20.59 -15.57
N VAL A 240 -2.28 -19.93 -15.55
CA VAL A 240 -0.99 -20.61 -15.79
C VAL A 240 -0.61 -21.42 -14.56
N ASP A 241 -0.14 -22.65 -14.78
CA ASP A 241 0.13 -23.62 -13.73
C ASP A 241 1.14 -23.09 -12.68
N ALA A 242 0.89 -23.41 -11.42
CA ALA A 242 1.72 -22.97 -10.30
C ALA A 242 3.21 -23.36 -10.46
N ALA A 243 3.47 -24.54 -11.02
CA ALA A 243 4.83 -25.02 -11.29
C ALA A 243 5.54 -24.18 -12.36
N GLU A 244 4.82 -23.74 -13.40
CA GLU A 244 5.37 -22.94 -14.50
C GLU A 244 5.76 -21.52 -14.02
N ARG A 245 4.94 -20.93 -13.15
CA ARG A 245 5.19 -19.58 -12.57
C ARG A 245 6.07 -19.56 -11.32
N ALA A 246 6.43 -20.72 -10.77
CA ALA A 246 7.27 -20.82 -9.57
C ALA A 246 8.67 -20.14 -9.70
N PRO A 247 9.37 -20.20 -10.84
CA PRO A 247 10.62 -19.46 -11.02
C PRO A 247 10.45 -17.94 -10.91
N LEU A 248 9.37 -17.38 -11.45
CA LEU A 248 9.07 -15.94 -11.36
C LEU A 248 8.77 -15.53 -9.91
N LEU A 249 8.00 -16.35 -9.17
CA LEU A 249 7.74 -16.12 -7.75
C LEU A 249 9.06 -16.09 -6.95
N ARG A 250 9.96 -17.05 -7.16
CA ARG A 250 11.29 -17.06 -6.51
C ARG A 250 12.15 -15.85 -6.89
N SER A 251 12.09 -15.43 -8.16
CA SER A 251 12.80 -14.22 -8.63
C SER A 251 12.29 -12.99 -7.87
N ILE A 252 10.98 -12.84 -7.69
CA ILE A 252 10.38 -11.76 -6.88
C ILE A 252 10.81 -11.85 -5.41
N GLU A 253 10.75 -13.05 -4.81
CA GLU A 253 11.18 -13.27 -3.42
C GLU A 253 12.64 -12.86 -3.19
N SER A 254 13.52 -13.15 -4.15
CA SER A 254 14.95 -12.78 -4.06
C SER A 254 15.19 -11.27 -4.04
N SER A 255 14.22 -10.46 -4.48
CA SER A 255 14.27 -9.00 -4.45
C SER A 255 13.61 -8.38 -3.20
N LEU A 256 13.25 -9.20 -2.21
CA LEU A 256 12.68 -8.73 -0.96
C LEU A 256 13.75 -8.56 0.12
N HIS A 257 13.72 -7.41 0.78
CA HIS A 257 14.49 -7.17 1.98
C HIS A 257 13.60 -7.34 3.21
N VAL A 258 13.96 -8.28 4.08
CA VAL A 258 13.25 -8.54 5.34
C VAL A 258 14.02 -7.87 6.47
N ASP A 259 13.32 -7.01 7.21
CA ASP A 259 13.85 -6.29 8.36
C ASP A 259 12.89 -6.46 9.54
N GLY A 260 13.31 -7.28 10.50
CA GLY A 260 12.51 -7.72 11.63
C GLY A 260 11.16 -8.28 11.20
N ALA A 261 10.09 -7.57 11.56
CA ALA A 261 8.72 -7.98 11.28
C ALA A 261 8.18 -7.43 9.94
N THR A 262 8.99 -6.70 9.17
CA THR A 262 8.60 -6.07 7.90
C THR A 262 9.36 -6.64 6.72
N ALA A 263 8.79 -6.55 5.53
CA ALA A 263 9.49 -6.80 4.28
C ALA A 263 9.18 -5.69 3.28
N ARG A 264 10.17 -5.34 2.46
CA ARG A 264 10.03 -4.33 1.39
C ARG A 264 10.61 -4.87 0.08
N ALA A 265 9.97 -4.51 -1.03
CA ALA A 265 10.49 -4.79 -2.35
C ALA A 265 11.60 -3.79 -2.69
N VAL A 266 12.73 -4.29 -3.21
CA VAL A 266 13.87 -3.47 -3.63
C VAL A 266 14.01 -3.54 -5.13
N GLU A 267 13.64 -2.47 -5.81
CA GLU A 267 13.83 -2.32 -7.25
C GLU A 267 15.33 -2.10 -7.56
N ALA A 268 15.86 -2.84 -8.53
CA ALA A 268 17.24 -2.72 -8.97
C ALA A 268 17.29 -2.06 -10.35
N GLY A 269 18.26 -1.15 -10.55
CA GLY A 269 18.43 -0.44 -11.81
C GLY A 269 17.86 0.99 -11.81
N PRO A 270 17.79 1.64 -12.98
CA PRO A 270 17.28 3.00 -13.09
C PRO A 270 15.78 3.06 -12.84
N SER A 271 15.33 4.18 -12.25
CA SER A 271 13.90 4.48 -12.08
C SER A 271 13.22 4.64 -13.44
N LEU A 272 12.02 4.09 -13.58
CA LEU A 272 11.13 4.29 -14.72
C LEU A 272 10.09 5.36 -14.38
N ASP A 273 10.54 6.60 -14.20
CA ASP A 273 9.71 7.75 -13.78
C ASP A 273 8.50 7.99 -14.70
N ASP A 274 8.65 7.80 -16.01
CA ASP A 274 7.56 7.93 -17.00
C ASP A 274 6.48 6.85 -16.85
N GLN A 275 6.84 5.73 -16.24
CA GLN A 275 5.93 4.65 -15.84
C GLN A 275 5.57 4.75 -14.36
N LEU A 276 5.86 5.90 -13.77
CA LEU A 276 5.44 6.32 -12.45
C LEU A 276 5.97 5.41 -11.32
N ASP A 277 7.14 4.80 -11.53
CA ASP A 277 7.72 3.88 -10.56
C ASP A 277 7.92 4.51 -9.19
N SER A 278 7.67 3.68 -8.16
CA SER A 278 8.02 4.05 -6.80
C SER A 278 8.10 2.82 -5.89
N ARG A 279 8.89 2.93 -4.81
CA ARG A 279 9.16 1.82 -3.88
C ARG A 279 7.90 1.26 -3.20
N ALA A 280 7.02 2.14 -2.70
CA ALA A 280 5.79 1.72 -2.03
C ALA A 280 4.83 1.07 -3.03
N ARG A 281 4.76 1.59 -4.26
CA ARG A 281 3.98 0.98 -5.34
C ARG A 281 4.49 -0.40 -5.70
N THR A 282 5.80 -0.56 -5.88
CA THR A 282 6.41 -1.88 -6.17
C THR A 282 6.12 -2.87 -5.04
N SER A 283 6.27 -2.47 -3.78
CA SER A 283 5.94 -3.32 -2.63
C SER A 283 4.46 -3.74 -2.61
N ALA A 284 3.55 -2.82 -2.94
CA ALA A 284 2.13 -3.11 -3.06
C ALA A 284 1.82 -4.08 -4.22
N LEU A 285 2.42 -3.87 -5.40
CA LEU A 285 2.28 -4.78 -6.54
C LEU A 285 2.80 -6.18 -6.21
N VAL A 286 3.95 -6.28 -5.54
CA VAL A 286 4.51 -7.55 -5.08
C VAL A 286 3.60 -8.24 -4.07
N LEU A 287 3.08 -7.51 -3.07
CA LEU A 287 2.11 -8.07 -2.12
C LEU A 287 0.87 -8.60 -2.83
N ARG A 288 0.30 -7.83 -3.76
CA ARG A 288 -0.89 -8.24 -4.54
C ARG A 288 -0.63 -9.52 -5.33
N ALA A 289 0.50 -9.56 -6.05
CA ALA A 289 0.88 -10.71 -6.86
C ALA A 289 1.16 -11.95 -6.01
N LEU A 290 1.87 -11.78 -4.89
CA LEU A 290 2.23 -12.87 -3.97
C LEU A 290 1.00 -13.46 -3.28
N VAL A 291 0.06 -12.62 -2.84
CA VAL A 291 -1.21 -13.07 -2.27
C VAL A 291 -2.08 -13.82 -3.29
N ALA A 292 -2.16 -13.35 -4.54
CA ALA A 292 -2.87 -14.06 -5.60
C ALA A 292 -2.18 -15.40 -5.94
N ALA A 293 -0.86 -15.39 -6.02
CA ALA A 293 -0.04 -16.54 -6.37
C ALA A 293 0.01 -17.64 -5.30
N ALA A 294 0.09 -17.24 -4.04
CA ALA A 294 0.30 -18.12 -2.90
C ALA A 294 -0.35 -17.49 -1.65
N PRO A 295 -1.67 -17.67 -1.46
CA PRO A 295 -2.43 -17.02 -0.38
C PRO A 295 -1.91 -17.29 1.03
N ALA A 296 -1.20 -18.40 1.25
CA ALA A 296 -0.61 -18.79 2.53
C ALA A 296 0.91 -18.50 2.62
N HIS A 297 1.47 -17.73 1.69
CA HIS A 297 2.91 -17.48 1.63
C HIS A 297 3.41 -16.73 2.88
N PRO A 298 4.53 -17.14 3.50
CA PRO A 298 4.98 -16.56 4.78
C PRO A 298 5.34 -15.07 4.69
N LEU A 299 5.80 -14.58 3.53
CA LEU A 299 6.16 -13.16 3.35
C LEU A 299 4.96 -12.23 3.13
N ARG A 300 3.73 -12.74 2.97
CA ARG A 300 2.54 -11.90 2.73
C ARG A 300 2.29 -10.91 3.87
N GLU A 301 2.50 -11.36 5.11
CA GLU A 301 2.27 -10.57 6.30
C GLU A 301 3.40 -9.55 6.54
N PRO A 302 4.70 -9.92 6.53
CA PRO A 302 5.79 -8.95 6.55
C PRO A 302 5.69 -7.87 5.46
N LEU A 303 5.29 -8.23 4.24
CA LEU A 303 5.09 -7.27 3.14
C LEU A 303 3.94 -6.31 3.43
N ALA A 304 2.80 -6.81 3.90
CA ALA A 304 1.68 -5.97 4.30
C ALA A 304 2.09 -5.00 5.41
N ARG A 305 2.82 -5.48 6.43
CA ARG A 305 3.33 -4.63 7.51
C ARG A 305 4.32 -3.58 7.03
N GLY A 306 5.28 -3.95 6.18
CA GLY A 306 6.23 -3.01 5.60
C GLY A 306 5.54 -1.91 4.80
N LEU A 307 4.51 -2.27 4.03
CA LEU A 307 3.69 -1.32 3.28
C LEU A 307 2.94 -0.35 4.20
N VAL A 308 2.34 -0.84 5.29
CA VAL A 308 1.70 0.01 6.32
C VAL A 308 2.71 0.91 7.03
N ALA A 309 3.91 0.40 7.33
CA ALA A 309 4.98 1.15 7.96
C ALA A 309 5.53 2.29 7.07
N ASP A 310 5.45 2.13 5.75
CA ASP A 310 5.85 3.17 4.79
C ASP A 310 4.83 4.31 4.65
N ARG A 311 3.68 4.21 5.34
CA ARG A 311 2.61 5.21 5.33
C ARG A 311 2.99 6.41 6.20
N GLY A 312 2.92 7.61 5.64
CA GLY A 312 3.02 8.86 6.37
C GLY A 312 1.69 9.31 7.00
N PRO A 313 1.67 10.45 7.74
CA PRO A 313 0.47 10.94 8.42
C PRO A 313 -0.73 11.20 7.50
N LYS A 314 -0.47 11.48 6.22
CA LYS A 314 -1.49 11.76 5.21
C LYS A 314 -1.70 10.62 4.21
N GLY A 315 -1.06 9.47 4.40
CA GLY A 315 -1.03 8.38 3.43
C GLY A 315 0.37 8.16 2.84
N TRP A 316 0.45 7.45 1.72
CA TRP A 316 1.70 7.27 0.98
C TRP A 316 2.05 8.54 0.19
N ARG A 317 3.25 8.59 -0.41
CA ARG A 317 3.80 9.84 -0.97
C ARG A 317 3.01 10.35 -2.17
N THR A 318 2.38 9.44 -2.91
CA THR A 318 1.62 9.76 -4.12
C THR A 318 0.24 9.09 -4.11
N THR A 319 -0.68 9.62 -4.92
CA THR A 319 -2.03 9.09 -5.04
C THR A 319 -2.04 7.67 -5.61
N GLN A 320 -1.15 7.38 -6.57
CA GLN A 320 -0.97 6.04 -7.13
C GLN A 320 -0.36 5.04 -6.14
N GLU A 321 0.59 5.45 -5.29
CA GLU A 321 1.08 4.61 -4.19
C GLU A 321 -0.07 4.23 -3.26
N THR A 322 -0.89 5.22 -2.91
CA THR A 322 -2.07 5.00 -2.08
C THR A 322 -3.07 4.05 -2.74
N ALA A 323 -3.34 4.20 -4.04
CA ALA A 323 -4.22 3.31 -4.80
C ALA A 323 -3.76 1.85 -4.76
N TRP A 324 -2.50 1.62 -5.13
CA TRP A 324 -1.95 0.28 -5.15
C TRP A 324 -1.81 -0.31 -3.75
N ALA A 325 -1.43 0.50 -2.76
CA ALA A 325 -1.30 0.05 -1.39
C ALA A 325 -2.64 -0.44 -0.83
N LEU A 326 -3.72 0.34 -0.99
CA LEU A 326 -5.04 -0.04 -0.50
C LEU A 326 -5.56 -1.31 -1.17
N LEU A 327 -5.39 -1.44 -2.50
CA LEU A 327 -5.78 -2.65 -3.20
C LEU A 327 -5.00 -3.89 -2.76
N ALA A 328 -3.69 -3.75 -2.56
CA ALA A 328 -2.84 -4.84 -2.10
C ALA A 328 -3.17 -5.27 -0.66
N LEU A 329 -3.41 -4.31 0.23
CA LEU A 329 -3.80 -4.55 1.61
C LEU A 329 -5.19 -5.20 1.69
N ASP A 330 -6.13 -4.81 0.83
CA ASP A 330 -7.43 -5.46 0.71
C ASP A 330 -7.33 -6.89 0.17
N ALA A 331 -6.48 -7.13 -0.85
CA ALA A 331 -6.18 -8.46 -1.33
C ALA A 331 -5.61 -9.33 -0.20
N TYR A 332 -4.64 -8.82 0.57
CA TYR A 332 -4.10 -9.50 1.75
C TYR A 332 -5.16 -9.77 2.80
N ARG A 333 -5.96 -8.77 3.19
CA ARG A 333 -7.05 -8.89 4.17
C ARG A 333 -8.03 -10.01 3.78
N ARG A 334 -8.37 -10.16 2.50
CA ARG A 334 -9.24 -11.25 2.01
C ARG A 334 -8.65 -12.66 2.19
N THR A 335 -7.33 -12.78 2.43
CA THR A 335 -6.69 -14.07 2.76
C THR A 335 -6.68 -14.40 4.25
N LEU A 336 -7.23 -13.51 5.08
CA LEU A 336 -7.32 -13.67 6.52
C LEU A 336 -8.73 -14.13 6.91
N PRO A 337 -8.87 -14.82 8.06
CA PRO A 337 -10.19 -15.04 8.64
C PRO A 337 -10.88 -13.70 8.94
N PRO A 338 -12.23 -13.65 8.93
CA PRO A 338 -12.96 -12.45 9.33
C PRO A 338 -12.61 -12.09 10.78
N PRO A 339 -12.61 -10.78 11.13
CA PRO A 339 -12.33 -10.35 12.49
C PRO A 339 -13.35 -10.95 13.47
N PRO A 340 -12.92 -11.32 14.69
CA PRO A 340 -13.82 -11.86 15.70
C PRO A 340 -14.87 -10.82 16.11
N SER A 341 -16.07 -11.29 16.49
CA SER A 341 -17.15 -10.41 16.98
C SER A 341 -16.79 -9.71 18.29
N ALA A 342 -15.98 -10.37 19.11
CA ALA A 342 -15.35 -9.82 20.30
C ALA A 342 -13.98 -10.48 20.49
N LEU A 343 -12.96 -9.68 20.79
CA LEU A 343 -11.62 -10.10 21.16
C LEU A 343 -11.31 -9.54 22.54
N ALA A 344 -11.30 -10.39 23.56
CA ALA A 344 -10.69 -10.04 24.83
C ALA A 344 -9.17 -10.11 24.64
N ALA A 345 -8.50 -9.00 24.90
CA ALA A 345 -7.05 -8.91 24.83
C ALA A 345 -6.52 -8.42 26.16
N ARG A 346 -5.54 -9.12 26.71
CA ARG A 346 -4.76 -8.63 27.86
C ARG A 346 -3.29 -8.59 27.52
N ALA A 347 -2.61 -7.58 28.03
CA ALA A 347 -1.17 -7.52 27.98
C ALA A 347 -0.59 -7.08 29.32
N ALA A 348 0.52 -7.70 29.70
CA ALA A 348 1.23 -7.43 30.93
C ALA A 348 2.74 -7.56 30.74
N LEU A 349 3.50 -6.69 31.39
CA LEU A 349 4.94 -6.80 31.51
C LEU A 349 5.28 -7.24 32.93
N GLY A 350 5.60 -8.53 33.10
CA GLY A 350 5.69 -9.14 34.42
C GLY A 350 4.36 -8.98 35.21
N PRO A 351 4.37 -8.42 36.44
CA PRO A 351 3.14 -8.21 37.22
C PRO A 351 2.35 -6.96 36.81
N ALA A 352 2.92 -6.07 35.97
CA ALA A 352 2.28 -4.82 35.58
C ALA A 352 1.34 -5.04 34.39
N SER A 353 0.03 -4.81 34.59
CA SER A 353 -0.93 -4.82 33.49
C SER A 353 -0.76 -3.57 32.63
N LEU A 354 -0.59 -3.77 31.32
CA LEU A 354 -0.51 -2.70 30.32
C LEU A 354 -1.86 -2.43 29.68
N LEU A 355 -2.64 -3.50 29.45
CA LEU A 355 -3.88 -3.45 28.70
C LEU A 355 -4.79 -4.61 29.15
N ASP A 356 -6.07 -4.33 29.35
CA ASP A 356 -7.15 -5.32 29.51
C ASP A 356 -8.39 -4.72 28.84
N VAL A 357 -8.70 -5.18 27.64
CA VAL A 357 -9.77 -4.62 26.81
C VAL A 357 -10.54 -5.72 26.10
N THR A 358 -11.79 -5.41 25.76
CA THR A 358 -12.54 -6.18 24.77
C THR A 358 -12.72 -5.30 23.54
N LEU A 359 -12.19 -5.75 22.40
CA LEU A 359 -12.33 -5.12 21.10
C LEU A 359 -13.48 -5.79 20.34
N ALA A 360 -14.22 -5.04 19.55
CA ALA A 360 -15.30 -5.60 18.71
C ALA A 360 -15.21 -5.06 17.29
N GLY A 361 -15.46 -5.91 16.29
CA GLY A 361 -15.37 -5.50 14.89
C GLY A 361 -13.92 -5.22 14.48
N VAL A 362 -13.67 -4.07 13.85
CA VAL A 362 -12.32 -3.65 13.41
C VAL A 362 -11.87 -2.51 14.29
N GLU A 363 -11.17 -2.85 15.36
CA GLU A 363 -10.73 -1.94 16.39
C GLU A 363 -9.27 -2.23 16.74
N GLU A 364 -8.56 -1.18 17.13
CA GLU A 364 -7.24 -1.26 17.71
C GLU A 364 -7.20 -0.47 19.02
N ARG A 365 -6.34 -0.93 19.93
CA ARG A 365 -6.06 -0.23 21.19
C ARG A 365 -4.57 -0.18 21.39
N THR A 366 -4.09 1.03 21.64
CA THR A 366 -2.69 1.29 21.97
C THR A 366 -2.56 1.57 23.47
N ALA A 367 -1.58 0.94 24.10
CA ALA A 367 -1.09 1.25 25.44
C ALA A 367 0.37 1.71 25.33
N ARG A 368 0.78 2.62 26.22
CA ARG A 368 2.15 3.10 26.31
C ARG A 368 2.68 2.91 27.72
N LEU A 369 3.91 2.42 27.84
CA LEU A 369 4.64 2.31 29.08
C LEU A 369 5.85 3.25 29.03
N PRO A 370 5.97 4.23 29.94
CA PRO A 370 7.15 5.10 30.00
C PRO A 370 8.45 4.31 30.17
N MET A 371 9.55 4.80 29.61
CA MET A 371 10.85 4.12 29.68
C MET A 371 11.31 3.81 31.12
N ALA A 372 10.97 4.67 32.10
CA ALA A 372 11.30 4.46 33.50
C ALA A 372 10.69 3.15 34.06
N ASP A 373 9.43 2.89 33.71
CA ASP A 373 8.72 1.69 34.14
C ASP A 373 9.19 0.46 33.35
N LEU A 374 9.55 0.64 32.07
CA LEU A 374 10.12 -0.41 31.23
C LEU A 374 11.47 -0.90 31.77
N VAL A 375 12.38 0.02 32.10
CA VAL A 375 13.69 -0.30 32.68
C VAL A 375 13.52 -0.93 34.07
N ALA A 376 12.56 -0.48 34.87
CA ALA A 376 12.27 -1.09 36.17
C ALA A 376 11.76 -2.53 36.05
N ALA A 377 11.10 -2.87 34.94
CA ALA A 377 10.62 -4.21 34.62
C ALA A 377 11.59 -5.03 33.75
N ALA A 378 12.86 -4.63 33.65
CA ALA A 378 13.85 -5.29 32.80
C ALA A 378 13.97 -6.80 33.09
N GLY A 379 14.00 -7.60 32.01
CA GLY A 379 14.05 -9.06 32.08
C GLY A 379 12.70 -9.75 32.29
N ALA A 380 11.62 -9.00 32.56
CA ALA A 380 10.28 -9.55 32.55
C ALA A 380 9.79 -9.74 31.09
N PRO A 381 9.14 -10.87 30.77
CA PRO A 381 8.51 -11.05 29.46
C PRO A 381 7.26 -10.16 29.34
N LEU A 382 7.03 -9.67 28.12
CA LEU A 382 5.77 -9.08 27.71
C LEU A 382 4.81 -10.22 27.32
N HIS A 383 3.80 -10.45 28.14
CA HIS A 383 2.74 -11.42 27.88
C HIS A 383 1.57 -10.74 27.19
N ILE A 384 1.02 -11.38 26.16
CA ILE A 384 -0.18 -10.94 25.44
C ILE A 384 -1.09 -12.17 25.28
N GLU A 385 -2.34 -12.08 25.72
CA GLU A 385 -3.35 -13.16 25.60
C GLU A 385 -4.65 -12.69 24.95
#